data_AF-A0A6G2V8F8-F1
#
_entry.id   AF-A0A6G2V8F8-F1
#
_cell.length_a   1.000
_cell.length_b   1.000
_cell.length_c   1.000
_cell.angle_alpha   90.00
_cell.angle_beta   90.00
_cell.angle_gamma   90.00
#
_symmetry.space_group_name_H-M   'P 1'
#
loop_
_entity.id
_entity.type
_entity.pdbx_description
1 polymer ?
#
loop_
_entity_poly.entity_id
_entity_poly.type
_entity_poly.pdbx_seq_one_letter_code
_entity_poly.pdbx_strand_id
1 'polypeptide(L)'
;MHIDMATGGAASADEPCDLVTVPARQGLEAVDILRRGAAPDVVGPVIHDGTCDTLGFLVPPGTAQGWDVPGSACTRTDGRGLRIPAEPPVSGSGWLLPPAQDTPVTDPAVLRVALDQAARLIEAADNCR
;
A
#
# COMPACT_ATOMS: atom_id res chain seq x y z
N MET A 1 -28.43 4.24 -23.94
CA MET A 1 -26.99 3.98 -23.78
C MET A 1 -26.68 4.19 -22.31
N HIS A 2 -26.51 3.10 -21.58
CA HIS A 2 -26.14 3.12 -20.16
C HIS A 2 -24.61 3.21 -20.13
N ILE A 3 -24.07 4.28 -19.56
CA ILE A 3 -22.64 4.42 -19.31
C ILE A 3 -22.47 4.01 -17.85
N ASP A 4 -22.02 2.78 -17.62
CA ASP A 4 -21.53 2.34 -16.31
C ASP A 4 -20.23 3.08 -16.02
N MET A 5 -20.37 4.22 -15.33
CA MET A 5 -19.27 4.88 -14.66
C MET A 5 -18.90 3.97 -13.48
N ALA A 6 -17.83 3.19 -13.60
CA ALA A 6 -17.21 2.53 -12.46
C ALA A 6 -16.68 3.62 -11.52
N THR A 7 -17.54 4.10 -10.64
CA THR A 7 -17.19 4.93 -9.50
C THR A 7 -16.22 4.11 -8.66
N GLY A 8 -14.94 4.47 -8.73
CA GLY A 8 -13.95 4.07 -7.74
C GLY A 8 -14.41 4.61 -6.39
N GLY A 9 -15.10 3.76 -5.64
CA GLY A 9 -15.54 4.07 -4.29
C GLY A 9 -14.31 4.25 -3.41
N ALA A 10 -14.15 5.44 -2.84
CA ALA A 10 -13.20 5.67 -1.77
C ALA A 10 -13.56 4.72 -0.63
N ALA A 11 -12.71 3.71 -0.39
CA ALA A 11 -12.97 2.72 0.63
C ALA A 11 -12.97 3.40 2.01
N SER A 12 -14.07 3.30 2.73
CA SER A 12 -14.25 3.84 4.07
C SER A 12 -13.50 2.95 5.08
N ALA A 13 -13.16 3.48 6.26
CA ALA A 13 -12.37 2.79 7.29
C ALA A 13 -12.92 1.43 7.81
N ASP A 14 -14.15 1.04 7.41
CA ASP A 14 -14.80 -0.23 7.79
C ASP A 14 -14.84 -1.27 6.65
N GLU A 15 -14.31 -0.96 5.46
CA GLU A 15 -14.33 -1.89 4.32
C GLU A 15 -13.16 -2.90 4.34
N PRO A 16 -13.40 -4.17 3.93
CA PRO A 16 -12.34 -5.17 3.87
C PRO A 16 -11.25 -4.73 2.88
N CYS A 17 -9.98 -4.83 3.26
CA CYS A 17 -8.85 -4.49 2.39
C CYS A 17 -7.79 -5.60 2.33
N ASP A 18 -7.03 -5.65 1.25
CA ASP A 18 -5.86 -6.51 1.13
C ASP A 18 -4.60 -5.76 1.60
N LEU A 19 -3.54 -6.49 1.93
CA LEU A 19 -2.28 -5.92 2.43
C LEU A 19 -1.11 -6.28 1.50
N VAL A 20 -0.42 -5.27 0.99
CA VAL A 20 0.84 -5.45 0.23
C VAL A 20 2.02 -5.17 1.15
N THR A 21 2.86 -6.18 1.38
CA THR A 21 4.08 -6.08 2.21
C THR A 21 5.34 -6.05 1.36
N VAL A 22 6.28 -5.16 1.69
CA VAL A 22 7.56 -4.97 0.99
C VAL A 22 8.70 -4.69 1.97
N PRO A 23 9.98 -4.93 1.58
CA PRO A 23 11.14 -4.50 2.37
C PRO A 23 11.12 -3.00 2.64
N ALA A 24 11.62 -2.58 3.81
CA ALA A 24 11.46 -1.19 4.25
C ALA A 24 12.10 -0.16 3.31
N ARG A 25 13.31 -0.45 2.80
CA ARG A 25 13.99 0.40 1.80
C ARG A 25 13.12 0.66 0.58
N GLN A 26 12.55 -0.39 -0.02
CA GLN A 26 11.72 -0.27 -1.21
C GLN A 26 10.39 0.44 -0.89
N GLY A 27 9.77 0.12 0.25
CA GLY A 27 8.52 0.73 0.68
C GLY A 27 8.63 2.22 0.94
N LEU A 28 9.71 2.68 1.59
CA LEU A 28 9.92 4.10 1.88
C LEU A 28 10.13 4.92 0.60
N GLU A 29 10.91 4.40 -0.35
CA GLU A 29 11.06 5.01 -1.67
C GLU A 29 9.73 5.08 -2.41
N ALA A 30 8.92 4.01 -2.35
CA ALA A 30 7.59 4.02 -2.96
C ALA A 30 6.67 5.07 -2.31
N VAL A 31 6.68 5.23 -0.98
CA VAL A 31 5.92 6.29 -0.29
C VAL A 31 6.36 7.68 -0.77
N ASP A 32 7.67 7.91 -0.88
CA ASP A 32 8.21 9.20 -1.33
C ASP A 32 7.86 9.50 -2.80
N ILE A 33 7.93 8.49 -3.68
CA ILE A 33 7.49 8.60 -5.08
C ILE A 33 5.99 8.95 -5.16
N LEU A 34 5.14 8.23 -4.41
CA LEU A 34 3.70 8.48 -4.40
C LEU A 34 3.37 9.90 -3.91
N ARG A 35 4.07 10.39 -2.88
CA ARG A 35 3.92 11.75 -2.34
C ARG A 35 4.36 12.84 -3.30
N ARG A 36 5.38 12.58 -4.13
CA ARG A 36 5.88 13.53 -5.13
C ARG A 36 5.05 13.58 -6.40
N GLY A 37 4.50 12.43 -6.82
CA GLY A 37 3.78 12.29 -8.08
C GLY A 37 2.28 12.56 -8.02
N ALA A 38 1.69 12.63 -6.83
CA ALA A 38 0.24 12.73 -6.64
C ALA A 38 -0.16 13.89 -5.71
N ALA A 39 -1.43 14.28 -5.78
CA ALA A 39 -2.02 15.15 -4.76
C ALA A 39 -1.87 14.48 -3.37
N PRO A 40 -1.70 15.24 -2.28
CA PRO A 40 -1.29 14.73 -0.96
C PRO A 40 -2.19 13.64 -0.34
N ASP A 41 -3.39 13.39 -0.87
CA ASP A 41 -4.38 12.43 -0.36
C ASP A 41 -4.40 11.08 -1.11
N VAL A 42 -3.41 10.81 -1.98
CA VAL A 42 -3.38 9.57 -2.80
C VAL A 42 -2.68 8.39 -2.10
N VAL A 43 -1.87 8.66 -1.09
CA VAL A 43 -1.23 7.59 -0.31
C VAL A 43 -2.16 7.18 0.81
N GLY A 44 -2.70 5.96 0.72
CA GLY A 44 -3.52 5.40 1.78
C GLY A 44 -2.70 5.05 3.03
N PRO A 45 -3.34 4.46 4.05
CA PRO A 45 -2.65 4.12 5.30
C PRO A 45 -1.52 3.11 5.08
N VAL A 46 -0.41 3.33 5.78
CA VAL A 46 0.81 2.52 5.68
C VAL A 46 1.28 2.07 7.05
N ILE A 47 1.46 0.77 7.20
CA ILE A 47 2.00 0.10 8.39
C ILE A 47 3.51 -0.05 8.22
N HIS A 48 4.26 0.11 9.29
CA HIS A 48 5.67 -0.24 9.37
C HIS A 48 5.84 -1.33 10.44
N ASP A 49 6.28 -2.51 10.03
CA ASP A 49 6.71 -3.57 10.94
C ASP A 49 8.22 -3.45 11.16
N GLY A 50 8.59 -2.87 12.29
CA GLY A 50 9.99 -2.69 12.67
C GLY A 50 10.70 -3.98 13.09
N THR A 51 9.96 -5.07 13.33
CA THR A 51 10.57 -6.38 13.67
C THR A 51 11.01 -7.14 12.42
N CYS A 52 10.26 -7.01 11.33
CA CYS A 52 10.57 -7.65 10.06
C CYS A 52 11.24 -6.71 9.05
N ASP A 53 11.42 -5.42 9.38
CA ASP A 53 11.91 -4.37 8.48
C ASP A 53 11.08 -4.30 7.18
N THR A 54 9.76 -4.25 7.34
CA THR A 54 8.83 -4.21 6.21
C THR A 54 7.82 -3.07 6.33
N LEU A 55 7.36 -2.59 5.18
CA LEU A 55 6.21 -1.70 5.08
C LEU A 55 5.01 -2.47 4.50
N GLY A 56 3.83 -2.16 5.02
CA GLY A 56 2.54 -2.70 4.59
C GLY A 56 1.62 -1.61 4.07
N PHE A 57 1.19 -1.70 2.82
CA PHE A 57 0.23 -0.79 2.19
C PHE A 57 -1.16 -1.44 2.17
N LEU A 58 -2.16 -0.73 2.68
CA LEU A 58 -3.55 -1.11 2.49
C LEU A 58 -3.99 -0.82 1.06
N VAL A 59 -4.61 -1.80 0.42
CA VAL A 59 -5.13 -1.73 -0.95
C VAL A 59 -6.55 -2.31 -1.01
N PRO A 60 -7.35 -2.01 -2.05
CA PRO A 60 -8.70 -2.53 -2.18
C PRO A 60 -8.74 -4.07 -2.18
N PRO A 61 -9.83 -4.68 -1.70
CA PRO A 61 -9.96 -6.12 -1.63
C PRO A 61 -9.97 -6.76 -3.02
N GLY A 62 -9.41 -7.95 -3.14
CA GLY A 62 -9.28 -8.67 -4.42
C GLY A 62 -7.99 -8.35 -5.16
N THR A 63 -7.22 -7.35 -4.73
CA THR A 63 -5.89 -7.04 -5.27
C THR A 63 -4.96 -8.25 -5.21
N ALA A 64 -5.04 -9.04 -4.15
CA ALA A 64 -4.18 -10.22 -3.97
C ALA A 64 -4.32 -11.27 -5.08
N GLN A 65 -5.45 -11.33 -5.79
CA GLN A 65 -5.70 -12.34 -6.83
C GLN A 65 -4.88 -12.13 -8.11
N GLY A 66 -4.39 -10.91 -8.32
CA GLY A 66 -3.63 -10.51 -9.51
C GLY A 66 -2.42 -9.66 -9.15
N TRP A 67 -1.87 -9.85 -7.95
CA TRP A 67 -0.68 -9.15 -7.53
C TRP A 67 0.56 -9.93 -7.97
N ASP A 68 1.34 -9.32 -8.86
CA ASP A 68 2.57 -9.88 -9.39
C ASP A 68 3.59 -8.75 -9.54
N VAL A 69 4.16 -8.33 -8.41
CA VAL A 69 5.24 -7.34 -8.35
C VAL A 69 6.44 -7.94 -7.61
N PRO A 70 7.63 -8.00 -8.24
CA PRO A 70 8.83 -8.54 -7.61
C PRO A 70 9.18 -7.83 -6.29
N GLY A 71 9.68 -8.60 -5.31
CA GLY A 71 10.08 -8.07 -4.00
C GLY A 71 8.92 -7.69 -3.09
N SER A 72 7.67 -8.02 -3.48
CA SER A 72 6.48 -7.73 -2.70
C SER A 72 5.59 -8.96 -2.57
N ALA A 73 4.80 -9.02 -1.50
CA ALA A 73 3.78 -10.03 -1.31
C ALA A 73 2.44 -9.34 -1.03
N CYS A 74 1.36 -9.83 -1.63
CA CYS A 74 0.02 -9.35 -1.33
C CYS A 74 -0.77 -10.46 -0.63
N THR A 75 -1.16 -10.19 0.61
CA THR A 75 -1.95 -11.11 1.42
C THR A 75 -3.40 -10.71 1.34
N ARG A 76 -4.24 -11.64 0.86
CA ARG A 76 -5.70 -11.48 0.96
C ARG A 76 -6.09 -11.51 2.43
N THR A 77 -6.85 -10.52 2.88
CA THR A 77 -7.52 -10.67 4.18
C THR A 77 -8.90 -11.26 3.90
N ASP A 78 -9.07 -12.57 4.14
CA ASP A 78 -10.23 -13.40 3.73
C ASP A 78 -11.57 -12.98 4.38
N GLY A 79 -12.02 -11.74 4.22
CA GLY A 79 -13.20 -11.20 4.91
C GLY A 79 -13.05 -11.13 6.43
N ARG A 80 -11.90 -11.53 7.00
CA ARG A 80 -11.53 -11.26 8.39
C ARG A 80 -11.19 -9.81 8.64
N GLY A 81 -11.01 -9.03 7.57
CA GLY A 81 -10.81 -7.60 7.58
C GLY A 81 -9.62 -7.21 8.44
N LEU A 82 -8.50 -6.84 7.82
CA LEU A 82 -7.92 -5.59 8.29
C LEU A 82 -8.99 -4.53 8.02
N ARG A 83 -9.95 -4.38 8.94
CA ARG A 83 -10.65 -3.09 9.04
C ARG A 83 -9.57 -2.12 9.37
N ILE A 84 -9.56 -0.92 8.79
CA ILE A 84 -8.54 0.08 9.07
C ILE A 84 -8.59 0.35 10.58
N PRO A 85 -7.73 -0.28 11.40
CA PRO A 85 -7.93 -0.26 12.83
C PRO A 85 -7.33 1.05 13.35
N ALA A 86 -7.88 1.61 14.42
CA ALA A 86 -7.27 2.79 15.06
C ALA A 86 -5.81 2.49 15.48
N GLU A 87 -5.49 1.22 15.76
CA GLU A 87 -4.17 0.73 16.13
C GLU A 87 -3.67 -0.33 15.12
N PRO A 88 -2.36 -0.43 14.87
CA PRO A 88 -1.82 -1.43 13.94
C PRO A 88 -2.16 -2.86 14.40
N PRO A 89 -2.54 -3.76 13.48
CA PRO A 89 -3.07 -5.08 13.82
C PRO A 89 -2.01 -6.10 14.28
N VAL A 90 -0.73 -5.73 14.30
CA VAL A 90 0.40 -6.65 14.60
C VAL A 90 1.27 -6.09 15.73
N SER A 91 1.53 -6.88 16.77
CA SER A 91 2.45 -6.50 17.85
C SER A 91 3.85 -6.22 17.31
N GLY A 92 4.41 -5.03 17.59
CA GLY A 92 5.70 -4.60 17.04
C GLY A 92 5.60 -3.80 15.74
N SER A 93 4.40 -3.65 15.18
CA SER A 93 4.12 -2.75 14.06
C SER A 93 3.55 -1.40 14.52
N GLY A 94 3.86 -0.35 13.76
CA GLY A 94 3.41 1.03 13.96
C GLY A 94 2.77 1.58 12.68
N TRP A 95 1.92 2.61 12.79
CA TRP A 95 1.54 3.38 11.61
C TRP A 95 2.71 4.23 11.15
N LEU A 96 3.15 4.05 9.90
CA LEU A 96 3.98 5.05 9.24
C LEU A 96 3.10 6.21 8.79
N LEU A 97 2.01 5.89 8.09
CA LEU A 97 0.96 6.83 7.70
C LEU A 97 -0.34 6.35 8.34
N PRO A 98 -0.80 7.02 9.43
CA PRO A 98 -2.04 6.63 10.08
C PRO A 98 -3.23 6.94 9.17
N PRO A 99 -4.32 6.19 9.31
CA PRO A 99 -5.56 6.54 8.63
C PRO A 99 -6.08 7.89 9.11
N ALA A 100 -6.39 8.80 8.18
CA ALA A 100 -7.21 9.96 8.50
C ALA A 100 -8.68 9.65 8.17
N GLN A 101 -9.60 10.50 8.67
CA GLN A 101 -11.02 10.37 8.35
C GLN A 101 -11.20 10.37 6.83
N ASP A 102 -11.91 9.37 6.32
CA ASP A 102 -12.23 9.20 4.89
C ASP A 102 -11.01 9.05 3.94
N THR A 103 -9.81 8.77 4.45
CA THR A 103 -8.67 8.47 3.58
C THR A 103 -8.88 7.13 2.87
N PRO A 104 -8.91 7.10 1.53
CA PRO A 104 -9.02 5.85 0.80
C PRO A 104 -7.75 5.01 0.96
N VAL A 105 -7.88 3.69 0.81
CA VAL A 105 -6.72 2.80 0.67
C VAL A 105 -5.94 3.12 -0.62
N THR A 106 -4.66 2.74 -0.67
CA THR A 106 -3.78 3.07 -1.79
C THR A 106 -4.26 2.39 -3.08
N ASP A 107 -4.34 3.14 -4.19
CA ASP A 107 -4.64 2.57 -5.51
C ASP A 107 -3.57 1.53 -5.90
N PRO A 108 -3.94 0.27 -6.16
CA PRO A 108 -2.99 -0.79 -6.43
C PRO A 108 -2.27 -0.59 -7.78
N ALA A 109 -2.84 0.09 -8.76
CA ALA A 109 -2.15 0.39 -10.03
C ALA A 109 -1.01 1.38 -9.80
N VAL A 110 -1.27 2.44 -9.05
CA VAL A 110 -0.26 3.46 -8.71
C VAL A 110 0.82 2.85 -7.82
N LEU A 111 0.45 2.02 -6.85
CA LEU A 111 1.40 1.31 -5.99
C LEU A 111 2.36 0.42 -6.80
N ARG A 112 1.87 -0.33 -7.80
CA ARG A 112 2.73 -1.15 -8.67
C ARG A 112 3.79 -0.32 -9.38
N VAL A 113 3.39 0.83 -9.94
CA VAL A 113 4.31 1.74 -10.63
C VAL A 113 5.36 2.29 -9.67
N ALA A 114 4.95 2.73 -8.48
CA ALA A 114 5.87 3.25 -7.48
C ALA A 114 6.89 2.19 -7.00
N LEU A 115 6.44 0.93 -6.82
CA LEU A 115 7.31 -0.17 -6.41
C LEU A 115 8.31 -0.59 -7.49
N ASP A 116 7.92 -0.59 -8.77
CA ASP A 116 8.84 -0.84 -9.89
C ASP A 116 9.91 0.27 -9.97
N GLN A 117 9.49 1.53 -9.85
CA GLN A 117 10.41 2.66 -9.84
C GLN A 117 11.37 2.61 -8.65
N ALA A 118 10.88 2.31 -7.45
CA ALA A 118 11.71 2.15 -6.25
C ALA A 118 12.75 1.03 -6.43
N ALA A 119 12.35 -0.11 -7.00
CA ALA A 119 13.27 -1.21 -7.27
C ALA A 119 14.41 -0.79 -8.22
N ARG A 120 14.09 -0.07 -9.30
CA ARG A 120 15.10 0.45 -10.25
C ARG A 120 16.05 1.45 -9.61
N LEU A 121 15.55 2.31 -8.73
CA LEU A 121 16.38 3.28 -8.01
C LEU A 121 17.36 2.58 -7.05
N ILE A 122 16.89 1.57 -6.33
CA ILE A 122 17.72 0.77 -5.44
C ILE A 122 18.78 0.01 -6.23
N GLU A 123 18.39 -0.65 -7.32
CA GLU A 123 19.32 -1.36 -8.21
C GLU A 123 20.39 -0.41 -8.76
N ALA A 124 20.00 0.77 -9.25
CA ALA A 124 20.94 1.77 -9.74
C ALA A 124 21.91 2.23 -8.64
N ALA A 125 21.43 2.46 -7.42
CA ALA A 125 22.25 2.86 -6.29
C ALA A 125 23.23 1.77 -5.85
N ASP A 126 22.79 0.51 -5.81
CA ASP A 126 23.61 -0.63 -5.42
C ASP A 126 24.68 -0.94 -6.49
N ASN A 127 24.40 -0.69 -7.78
CA ASN A 127 25.34 -0.87 -8.90
C ASN A 127 26.39 0.26 -9.02
N CYS A 128 26.20 1.39 -8.33
CA CYS A 128 27.15 2.50 -8.30
C CYS A 128 28.25 2.36 -7.23
N ARG A 129 28.24 1.27 -6.47
CA ARG A 129 29.19 0.99 -5.38
C ARG A 129 30.37 0.15 -5.86
#